data_AF-A0A1A8JQD7-F1
#
_entry.id   AF-A0A1A8JQD7-F1
#
_cell.length_a   1.000
_cell.length_b   1.000
_cell.length_c   1.000
_cell.angle_alpha   90.00
_cell.angle_beta   90.00
_cell.angle_gamma   90.00
#
_symmetry.space_group_name_H-M   'P 1'
#
loop_
_entity.id
_entity.type
_entity.pdbx_description
1 polymer ?
#
loop_
_entity_poly.entity_id
_entity_poly.type
_entity_poly.pdbx_seq_one_letter_code
_entity_poly.pdbx_strand_id
1 'polypeptide(L)'
;MEPQTKRWKGSACDADSWVPYPVLSDEQSQDVELVDAFAAPITNKKATSRLVRELNALYPLSGLQHIKRVRACKDENGPHPLEVLLCLVSDAPDMKVVSI
;
A
#
# COMPACT_ATOMS: atom_id res chain seq x y z
N MET A 1 -37.77 -14.77 37.22
CA MET A 1 -37.57 -16.15 36.74
C MET A 1 -36.73 -16.05 35.49
N GLU A 2 -35.41 -16.21 35.61
CA GLU A 2 -34.52 -16.24 34.45
C GLU A 2 -34.72 -17.57 33.70
N PRO A 3 -34.78 -17.57 32.36
CA PRO A 3 -35.01 -18.79 31.59
C PRO A 3 -33.80 -19.72 31.69
N GLN A 4 -34.03 -20.98 32.04
CA GLN A 4 -32.95 -21.96 32.15
C GLN A 4 -32.36 -22.27 30.77
N THR A 5 -31.04 -22.19 30.68
CA THR A 5 -30.31 -22.54 29.47
C THR A 5 -30.47 -24.03 29.17
N LYS A 6 -30.89 -24.35 27.94
CA LYS A 6 -31.04 -25.73 27.48
C LYS A 6 -29.66 -26.39 27.52
N ARG A 7 -29.50 -27.44 28.31
CA ARG A 7 -28.23 -28.19 28.43
C ARG A 7 -27.94 -28.91 27.10
N TRP A 8 -27.15 -28.30 26.23
CA TRP A 8 -26.66 -28.96 25.01
C TRP A 8 -25.68 -30.06 25.42
N LYS A 9 -26.05 -31.32 25.18
CA LYS A 9 -25.15 -32.47 25.34
C LYS A 9 -24.44 -32.67 24.02
N GLY A 10 -23.35 -31.93 23.81
CA GLY A 10 -22.45 -32.13 22.66
C GLY A 10 -21.89 -33.56 22.67
N SER A 11 -21.88 -34.22 21.51
CA SER A 11 -21.21 -35.51 21.35
C SER A 11 -19.71 -35.34 21.60
N ALA A 12 -19.06 -36.40 22.10
CA ALA A 12 -17.61 -36.48 22.28
C ALA A 12 -16.86 -36.58 20.93
N CYS A 13 -17.16 -35.66 20.02
CA CYS A 13 -16.30 -35.40 18.89
C CYS A 13 -15.13 -34.57 19.43
N ASP A 14 -13.93 -35.05 19.19
CA ASP A 14 -12.63 -34.49 19.57
C ASP A 14 -12.68 -32.97 19.76
N ALA A 15 -12.51 -32.53 21.01
CA ALA A 15 -12.48 -31.12 21.32
C ALA A 15 -11.21 -30.52 20.70
N ASP A 16 -11.41 -29.59 19.77
CA ASP A 16 -10.51 -28.45 19.57
C ASP A 16 -9.19 -28.68 18.81
N SER A 17 -9.21 -29.36 17.65
CA SER A 17 -8.09 -29.30 16.69
C SER A 17 -8.20 -28.18 15.64
N TRP A 18 -9.25 -27.36 15.69
CA TRP A 18 -9.43 -26.26 14.73
C TRP A 18 -8.57 -25.06 15.12
N VAL A 19 -7.40 -24.96 14.51
CA VAL A 19 -6.53 -23.79 14.60
C VAL A 19 -7.10 -22.70 13.69
N PRO A 20 -7.54 -21.54 14.21
CA PRO A 20 -8.01 -20.45 13.37
C PRO A 20 -6.85 -19.92 12.52
N TYR A 21 -7.08 -19.79 11.20
CA TYR A 21 -6.14 -19.16 10.29
C TYR A 21 -6.62 -17.73 9.98
N PRO A 22 -5.78 -16.70 10.14
CA PRO A 22 -6.17 -15.34 9.78
C PRO A 22 -6.33 -15.25 8.27
N VAL A 23 -7.53 -14.92 7.83
CA VAL A 23 -7.84 -14.64 6.42
C VAL A 23 -8.29 -13.19 6.31
N LEU A 24 -8.01 -12.59 5.15
CA LEU A 24 -8.65 -11.34 4.75
C LEU A 24 -10.11 -11.60 4.39
N SER A 25 -10.94 -10.56 4.38
CA SER A 25 -12.31 -10.70 3.87
C SER A 25 -12.29 -10.99 2.36
N ASP A 26 -13.41 -11.46 1.80
CA ASP A 26 -13.52 -11.70 0.36
C ASP A 26 -13.28 -10.41 -0.44
N GLU A 27 -13.70 -9.26 0.10
CA GLU A 27 -13.46 -7.94 -0.50
C GLU A 27 -11.98 -7.55 -0.49
N GLN A 28 -11.26 -7.90 0.58
CA GLN A 28 -9.82 -7.59 0.73
C GLN A 28 -8.91 -8.61 0.03
N SER A 29 -9.47 -9.76 -0.38
CA SER A 29 -8.76 -10.82 -1.09
C SER A 29 -8.83 -10.67 -2.62
N GLN A 30 -9.48 -9.61 -3.11
CA GLN A 30 -9.53 -9.29 -4.54
C GLN A 30 -8.17 -8.80 -5.06
N ASP A 31 -8.03 -8.77 -6.38
CA ASP A 31 -6.86 -8.21 -7.04
C ASP A 31 -6.66 -6.73 -6.67
N VAL A 32 -5.39 -6.31 -6.63
CA VAL A 32 -5.01 -4.95 -6.24
C VAL A 32 -5.20 -3.99 -7.41
N GLU A 33 -5.93 -2.91 -7.18
CA GLU A 33 -6.05 -1.81 -8.14
C GLU A 33 -4.70 -1.11 -8.35
N LEU A 34 -4.27 -1.01 -9.61
CA LEU A 34 -3.07 -0.28 -9.98
C LEU A 34 -3.43 1.13 -10.44
N VAL A 35 -2.64 2.10 -10.01
CA VAL A 35 -2.79 3.52 -10.35
C VAL A 35 -1.50 4.07 -10.92
N ASP A 36 -1.61 4.86 -11.98
CA ASP A 36 -0.47 5.50 -12.62
C ASP A 36 -0.02 6.74 -11.83
N ALA A 37 1.30 6.83 -11.66
CA ALA A 37 1.94 7.92 -10.95
C ALA A 37 3.21 8.35 -11.65
N PHE A 38 3.51 9.65 -11.59
CA PHE A 38 4.77 10.17 -12.08
C PHE A 38 5.89 9.87 -11.08
N ALA A 39 7.01 9.35 -11.58
CA ALA A 39 8.24 9.12 -10.83
C ALA A 39 9.40 9.90 -11.44
N ALA A 40 10.34 10.32 -10.61
CA ALA A 40 11.55 10.98 -11.06
C ALA A 40 12.80 10.45 -10.33
N PRO A 41 13.96 10.41 -11.00
CA PRO A 41 15.21 10.05 -10.35
C PRO A 41 15.65 11.13 -9.35
N ILE A 42 16.21 10.72 -8.22
CA ILE A 42 16.88 11.62 -7.28
C ILE A 42 18.35 11.72 -7.66
N THR A 43 18.71 12.83 -8.32
CA THR A 43 20.09 13.12 -8.73
C THR A 43 20.99 13.54 -7.57
N ASN A 44 20.43 14.19 -6.54
CA ASN A 44 21.14 14.60 -5.33
C ASN A 44 20.52 13.98 -4.08
N LYS A 45 21.16 12.93 -3.55
CA LYS A 45 20.70 12.21 -2.34
C LYS A 45 20.52 13.12 -1.11
N LYS A 46 21.30 14.20 -0.99
CA LYS A 46 21.21 15.13 0.14
C LYS A 46 19.92 15.96 0.12
N ALA A 47 19.27 16.08 -1.03
CA ALA A 47 18.02 16.81 -1.19
C ALA A 47 16.76 15.96 -0.89
N THR A 48 16.91 14.65 -0.69
CA THR A 48 15.78 13.70 -0.59
C THR A 48 14.74 14.10 0.46
N SER A 49 15.17 14.46 1.67
CA SER A 49 14.25 14.85 2.74
C SER A 49 13.50 16.14 2.41
N ARG A 50 14.18 17.11 1.80
CA ARG A 50 13.60 18.37 1.34
C ARG A 50 12.54 18.11 0.25
N LEU A 51 12.88 17.29 -0.73
CA LEU A 51 11.97 16.88 -1.82
C LEU A 51 10.72 16.20 -1.26
N VAL A 52 10.88 15.21 -0.37
CA VAL A 52 9.73 14.52 0.25
C VAL A 52 8.83 15.50 1.00
N ARG A 53 9.42 16.44 1.75
CA ARG A 53 8.64 17.46 2.48
C ARG A 53 7.85 18.38 1.53
N GLU A 54 8.49 18.87 0.48
CA GLU A 54 7.85 19.74 -0.52
C GLU A 54 6.72 18.99 -1.26
N LEU A 55 6.98 17.74 -1.67
CA LEU A 55 6.00 16.89 -2.33
C LEU A 55 4.82 16.52 -1.41
N ASN A 56 5.06 16.30 -0.12
CA ASN A 56 3.97 16.06 0.84
C ASN A 56 3.04 17.28 0.99
N ALA A 57 3.57 18.50 0.81
CA ALA A 57 2.78 19.72 0.89
C ALA A 57 2.00 20.01 -0.40
N LEU A 58 2.60 19.76 -1.57
CA LEU A 58 2.00 20.08 -2.88
C LEU A 58 1.12 18.96 -3.44
N TYR A 59 1.56 17.71 -3.31
CA TYR A 59 0.93 16.53 -3.87
C TYR A 59 0.83 15.43 -2.81
N PRO A 60 -0.01 15.59 -1.78
CA PRO A 60 -0.20 14.53 -0.81
C PRO A 60 -0.79 13.29 -1.51
N LEU A 61 -0.14 12.13 -1.36
CA LEU A 61 -0.64 10.84 -1.86
C LEU A 61 -1.82 10.36 -0.98
N SER A 62 -2.91 11.13 -0.98
CA SER A 62 -4.10 10.91 -0.16
C SER A 62 -4.72 9.54 -0.47
N GLY A 63 -5.06 8.77 0.56
CA GLY A 63 -5.50 7.37 0.40
C GLY A 63 -4.37 6.36 0.13
N LEU A 64 -3.18 6.82 -0.28
CA LEU A 64 -2.01 5.99 -0.59
C LEU A 64 -0.87 6.18 0.41
N GLN A 65 -1.19 6.51 1.67
CA GLN A 65 -0.20 6.77 2.74
C GLN A 65 0.66 5.55 3.09
N HIS A 66 0.20 4.34 2.72
CA HIS A 66 0.93 3.10 2.88
C HIS A 66 2.11 2.96 1.91
N ILE A 67 2.15 3.75 0.83
CA ILE A 67 3.18 3.68 -0.20
C ILE A 67 4.45 4.42 0.25
N LYS A 68 5.60 3.74 0.10
CA LYS A 68 6.90 4.38 0.31
C LYS A 68 7.21 5.33 -0.84
N ARG A 69 7.28 6.63 -0.54
CA ARG A 69 7.50 7.69 -1.55
C ARG A 69 8.85 7.63 -2.26
N VAL A 70 9.90 7.18 -1.58
CA VAL A 70 11.26 7.05 -2.12
C VAL A 70 11.67 5.59 -2.16
N ARG A 71 12.08 5.11 -3.34
CA ARG A 71 12.57 3.74 -3.53
C ARG A 71 13.99 3.72 -4.05
N ALA A 72 14.70 2.63 -3.78
CA ALA A 72 15.92 2.32 -4.51
C ALA A 72 15.57 1.84 -5.91
N CYS A 73 16.31 2.30 -6.91
CA CYS A 73 16.18 1.78 -8.27
C CYS A 73 16.71 0.34 -8.31
N LYS A 74 16.03 -0.55 -9.03
CA LYS A 74 16.43 -1.96 -9.16
C LYS A 74 17.54 -2.18 -10.18
N ASP A 75 17.76 -1.21 -11.07
CA ASP A 75 18.80 -1.31 -12.09
C ASP A 75 20.16 -0.96 -11.48
N GLU A 76 21.01 -1.97 -11.30
CA GLU A 76 22.36 -1.80 -10.75
C GLU A 76 23.27 -1.00 -11.68
N ASN A 77 22.94 -0.90 -12.97
CA ASN A 77 23.67 -0.14 -13.97
C ASN A 77 23.07 1.27 -14.21
N GLY A 78 21.98 1.61 -13.52
CA GLY A 78 21.29 2.89 -13.68
C GLY A 78 22.13 4.07 -13.17
N PRO A 79 22.03 5.25 -13.80
CA PRO A 79 22.79 6.44 -13.39
C PRO A 79 22.35 6.99 -12.02
N HIS A 80 21.19 6.57 -11.52
CA HIS A 80 20.57 7.11 -10.31
C HIS A 80 20.09 5.97 -9.39
N PRO A 81 20.57 5.91 -8.14
CA PRO A 81 20.26 4.81 -7.23
C PRO A 81 18.91 4.96 -6.52
N LEU A 82 18.25 6.12 -6.62
CA LEU A 82 16.99 6.42 -5.92
C LEU A 82 16.00 7.10 -6.87
N GLU A 83 14.73 6.82 -6.66
CA GLU A 83 13.59 7.44 -7.35
C GLU A 83 12.56 7.90 -6.33
N VAL A 84 11.79 8.93 -6.69
CA VAL A 84 10.73 9.51 -5.88
C VAL A 84 9.43 9.58 -6.66
N LEU A 85 8.33 9.21 -6.00
CA LEU A 85 6.97 9.42 -6.51
C LEU A 85 6.54 10.87 -6.32
N LEU A 86 6.11 11.49 -7.41
CA LEU A 86 5.69 12.89 -7.47
C LEU A 86 4.20 13.02 -7.14
N CYS A 87 3.32 12.58 -8.02
CA CYS A 87 1.86 12.64 -7.89
C CYS A 87 1.18 11.57 -8.76
N LEU A 88 -0.12 11.35 -8.56
CA LEU A 88 -0.92 10.52 -9.46
C LEU A 88 -1.12 11.26 -10.78
N VAL A 89 -1.28 10.52 -11.88
CA VAL A 89 -1.60 11.13 -13.18
C VAL A 89 -2.92 11.90 -13.12
N SER A 90 -3.88 11.41 -12.31
CA SER A 90 -5.15 12.07 -12.03
C SER A 90 -5.01 13.46 -11.39
N ASP A 91 -3.91 13.71 -10.67
CA ASP A 91 -3.66 14.97 -9.96
C ASP A 91 -3.02 16.04 -10.87
N ALA A 92 -2.61 15.66 -12.09
CA ALA A 92 -1.91 16.53 -13.03
C ALA A 92 -2.44 16.33 -14.48
N PRO A 93 -3.71 16.71 -14.75
CA PRO A 93 -4.37 16.42 -16.03
C PRO A 93 -3.74 17.13 -17.24
N ASP A 94 -3.02 18.23 -17.03
CA ASP A 94 -2.36 18.99 -18.09
C ASP A 94 -0.97 18.45 -18.46
N MET A 95 -0.45 17.46 -17.72
CA MET A 95 0.84 16.84 -18.01
C MET A 95 0.68 15.65 -18.94
N LYS A 96 1.12 15.81 -20.19
CA LYS A 96 1.15 14.69 -21.15
C LYS A 96 2.14 13.64 -20.67
N VAL A 97 1.65 12.42 -20.43
CA VAL A 97 2.50 11.26 -20.19
C VAL A 97 3.37 11.05 -21.42
N VAL A 98 4.68 11.30 -21.30
CA VAL A 98 5.65 10.93 -22.32
C VAL A 98 6.11 9.52 -21.98
N SER A 99 5.56 8.53 -22.68
CA SER A 99 6.08 7.17 -22.66
C SER A 99 7.48 7.19 -23.28
N ILE A 100 8.50 6.80 -22.50
CA ILE A 100 9.88 6.61 -22.97
C ILE A 100 10.01 5.22 -23.59
#